data_AF-A0A1B7W8X4-F1
#
_entry.id   AF-A0A1B7W8X4-F1
#
_cell.length_a   1.000
_cell.length_b   1.000
_cell.length_c   1.000
_cell.angle_alpha   90.00
_cell.angle_beta   90.00
_cell.angle_gamma   90.00
#
_symmetry.space_group_name_H-M   'P 1'
#
loop_
_entity.id
_entity.type
_entity.pdbx_description
1 polymer ?
#
loop_
_entity_poly.entity_id
_entity_poly.type
_entity_poly.pdbx_seq_one_letter_code
_entity_poly.pdbx_strand_id
1 'polypeptide(L)' 'EKEFWFARDPIKKLAGYLLEQNLATEAELKDIEKKIQAVIEDAVKFAQSSPEPDPSELYRFIFAEDV' A
#
# COMPACT_ATOMS: atom_id res chain seq x y z
N GLU A 1 15.20 6.69 19.54
CA GLU A 1 15.17 7.30 18.19
C GLU A 1 13.90 6.97 17.41
N LYS A 2 13.52 5.70 17.21
CA LYS A 2 12.26 5.33 16.53
C LYS A 2 11.00 6.02 17.09
N GLU A 3 10.82 6.03 18.42
CA GLU A 3 9.65 6.64 19.05
C GLU A 3 9.55 8.15 18.82
N PHE A 4 10.69 8.84 18.70
CA PHE A 4 10.73 10.27 18.42
C PHE A 4 10.16 10.59 17.03
N TRP A 5 10.44 9.74 16.05
CA TRP A 5 9.92 9.89 14.69
C TRP A 5 8.46 9.44 14.57
N PHE A 6 8.05 8.40 15.30
CA PHE A 6 6.64 7.97 15.36
C PHE A 6 5.72 9.03 15.97
N ALA A 7 6.20 9.82 16.94
CA ALA A 7 5.43 10.94 17.47
C ALA A 7 5.27 12.11 16.49
N ARG A 8 6.13 12.20 15.46
CA ARG A 8 6.10 13.25 14.42
C ARG A 8 5.51 12.77 13.10
N ASP A 9 4.77 11.66 13.14
CA ASP A 9 4.15 11.05 11.98
C ASP A 9 3.25 12.07 11.23
N PRO A 10 3.57 12.39 9.96
CA PRO A 10 2.80 13.33 9.17
C PRO A 10 1.38 12.85 8.90
N ILE A 11 1.13 11.53 8.88
CA ILE A 11 -0.20 10.96 8.64
C ILE A 11 -1.09 11.25 9.84
N LYS A 12 -0.59 11.04 11.07
CA LYS A 12 -1.34 11.35 12.30
C LYS A 12 -1.60 12.84 12.47
N LYS A 13 -0.62 13.68 12.12
CA LYS A 13 -0.78 15.15 12.13
C LYS A 13 -1.83 15.62 11.14
N LEU A 14 -1.80 15.08 9.92
CA LEU A 14 -2.79 15.40 8.90
C LEU A 14 -4.18 14.94 9.30
N ALA A 15 -4.32 13.73 9.86
CA ALA A 15 -5.60 13.24 10.38
C ALA A 15 -6.18 14.17 11.47
N GLY A 16 -5.34 14.61 12.43
CA GLY A 16 -5.75 15.59 13.43
C GLY A 16 -6.20 16.92 12.82
N TYR A 17 -5.43 17.46 11.85
CA TYR A 17 -5.79 18.69 11.14
C TYR A 17 -7.13 18.58 10.39
N LEU A 18 -7.38 17.45 9.71
CA LEU A 18 -8.62 17.21 8.96
C LEU A 18 -9.84 17.17 9.88
N LEU A 19 -9.72 16.58 11.07
CA LEU A 19 -10.77 16.56 12.09
C LEU A 19 -10.99 17.95 12.69
N GLU A 20 -9.92 18.67 13.04
CA GLU A 20 -9.99 20.03 13.62
C GLU A 20 -10.65 21.03 12.66
N GLN A 21 -10.38 20.90 11.36
CA GLN A 21 -10.96 21.77 10.33
C GLN A 21 -12.34 21.30 9.83
N ASN A 22 -12.92 20.23 10.42
CA ASN A 22 -14.17 19.60 9.97
C ASN A 22 -14.18 19.24 8.46
N LEU A 23 -13.00 18.89 7.91
CA LEU A 23 -12.83 18.50 6.51
C LEU A 23 -13.08 17.01 6.29
N ALA A 24 -13.00 16.21 7.36
CA ALA A 24 -13.32 14.79 7.35
C ALA A 24 -13.83 14.37 8.73
N THR A 25 -14.59 13.29 8.76
CA THR A 25 -15.05 12.63 9.99
C THR A 25 -14.16 11.45 10.35
N GLU A 26 -14.14 11.05 11.63
CA GLU A 26 -13.44 9.82 12.03
C GLU A 26 -13.97 8.58 11.32
N ALA A 27 -15.25 8.57 10.95
CA ALA A 27 -15.87 7.48 10.20
C ALA A 27 -15.28 7.37 8.79
N GLU A 28 -15.14 8.49 8.08
CA GLU A 28 -14.55 8.52 6.73
C GLU A 28 -13.08 8.10 6.75
N LEU A 29 -12.30 8.56 7.74
CA LEU A 29 -10.91 8.14 7.89
C LEU A 29 -10.79 6.63 8.13
N LYS A 30 -11.64 6.06 8.99
CA LYS A 30 -11.68 4.60 9.22
C LYS A 30 -12.12 3.82 7.98
N ASP A 31 -13.04 4.35 7.21
CA ASP A 31 -13.49 3.70 5.97
C ASP A 31 -12.39 3.70 4.91
N ILE A 32 -11.57 4.75 4.83
CA ILE A 32 -10.38 4.78 3.96
C ILE A 32 -9.39 3.71 4.39
N GLU A 33 -9.09 3.60 5.69
CA GLU A 33 -8.20 2.56 6.22
C GLU A 33 -8.69 1.15 5.87
N LYS A 34 -9.99 0.88 6.04
CA LYS A 34 -10.59 -0.41 5.66
C LYS A 34 -10.48 -0.70 4.16
N LYS A 35 -10.73 0.30 3.31
CA LYS A 35 -10.61 0.14 1.85
C LYS A 35 -9.17 -0.21 1.46
N ILE A 36 -8.20 0.49 2.03
CA ILE A 36 -6.78 0.23 1.77
C ILE A 36 -6.41 -1.18 2.26
N GLN A 37 -6.85 -1.57 3.45
CA GLN A 37 -6.61 -2.90 4.00
C GLN A 37 -7.14 -4.01 3.07
N ALA A 38 -8.35 -3.84 2.53
CA ALA A 38 -8.92 -4.79 1.56
C ALA A 38 -8.08 -4.88 0.27
N VAL A 39 -7.62 -3.75 -0.27
CA VAL A 39 -6.74 -3.73 -1.45
C VAL A 39 -5.43 -4.46 -1.19
N ILE A 40 -4.84 -4.27 -0.01
CA ILE A 40 -3.60 -4.96 0.38
C ILE A 40 -3.85 -6.47 0.50
N GLU A 41 -4.94 -6.88 1.14
CA GLU A 41 -5.28 -8.30 1.27
C GLU A 41 -5.47 -8.97 -0.09
N ASP A 42 -6.15 -8.30 -1.02
CA ASP A 42 -6.34 -8.82 -2.37
C ASP A 42 -5.02 -8.88 -3.16
N ALA A 43 -4.15 -7.88 -3.01
CA ALA A 43 -2.82 -7.90 -3.61
C ALA A 43 -1.94 -9.04 -3.05
N VAL A 44 -2.02 -9.30 -1.74
CA VAL A 44 -1.31 -10.40 -1.09
C VAL A 44 -1.84 -11.75 -1.56
N LYS A 45 -3.16 -11.92 -1.62
CA LYS A 45 -3.78 -13.14 -2.16
C LYS A 45 -3.36 -13.38 -3.60
N PHE A 46 -3.38 -12.33 -4.43
CA PHE A 46 -2.92 -12.41 -5.81
C PHE A 46 -1.47 -12.89 -5.87
N ALA A 47 -0.56 -12.26 -5.12
CA ALA A 47 0.85 -12.62 -5.10
C ALA A 47 1.09 -14.08 -4.63
N GLN A 48 0.32 -14.57 -3.66
CA GLN A 48 0.44 -15.95 -3.18
C GLN A 48 -0.20 -16.98 -4.11
N SER A 49 -1.27 -16.60 -4.80
CA SER A 49 -1.97 -17.45 -5.77
C SER A 49 -1.29 -17.49 -7.13
N SER A 50 -0.38 -16.55 -7.39
CA SER A 50 0.34 -16.48 -8.64
C SER A 50 1.21 -17.74 -8.80
N PRO A 51 1.09 -18.48 -9.90
CA PRO A 51 1.95 -19.61 -10.16
C PRO A 51 3.41 -19.15 -10.26
N GLU A 52 4.33 -20.06 -9.93
CA GLU A 52 5.74 -19.81 -10.18
C GLU A 52 6.00 -19.61 -11.68
N PRO A 53 6.87 -18.68 -12.07
CA PRO A 53 7.23 -18.48 -13.46
C PRO A 53 7.87 -19.75 -14.02
N ASP A 54 7.63 -20.04 -15.30
CA ASP A 54 8.21 -21.21 -15.95
C ASP A 54 9.75 -21.08 -16.01
N PRO A 55 10.53 -22.15 -15.73
CA PRO A 55 11.99 -22.11 -15.82
C PRO A 55 12.53 -21.65 -17.18
N SER A 56 11.76 -21.77 -18.26
CA SER A 56 12.11 -21.26 -19.59
C SER A 56 12.08 -19.73 -19.69
N GLU A 57 11.37 -19.02 -18.80
CA GLU A 57 11.35 -17.55 -18.74
C GLU A 57 12.62 -16.95 -18.12
N LEU A 58 13.51 -17.78 -17.57
CA LEU A 58 14.77 -17.34 -16.92
C LEU A 58 15.67 -16.50 -17.86
N TYR A 59 15.65 -16.80 -19.16
CA TYR A 59 16.45 -16.09 -20.17
C TYR A 59 15.67 -14.98 -20.88
N ARG A 60 14.39 -14.82 -20.59
CA ARG A 60 13.51 -13.81 -21.18
C ARG A 60 13.86 -12.44 -20.59
N PHE A 61 13.83 -11.39 -21.43
CA PHE A 61 14.23 -10.01 -21.09
C PHE A 61 15.73 -9.76 -20.81
N ILE A 62 16.62 -10.71 -21.09
CA ILE A 62 18.08 -10.48 -21.00
C ILE A 62 18.58 -9.63 -22.18
N PHE A 63 18.03 -9.88 -23.37
CA PHE A 63 18.28 -9.09 -24.57
C PHE A 63 16.94 -8.54 -25.09
N ALA A 64 16.98 -7.38 -25.74
CA ALA A 64 15.82 -6.89 -26.48
C ALA A 64 15.50 -7.90 -27.59
N GLU A 65 14.22 -8.26 -27.75
CA GLU A 65 13.79 -9.05 -28.90
C GLU A 65 14.04 -8.21 -30.16
N ASP A 66 14.74 -8.78 -31.16
CA ASP A 66 14.89 -8.13 -32.46
C ASP A 66 13.50 -7.97 -33.09
N VAL A 67 13.18 -6.71 -33.39
CA VAL A 67 11.87 -6.23 -33.88
C VAL A 67 11.46 -6.90 -35.19
#